data_AF-A0A949VXZ7-F1
#
_entry.id   AF-A0A949VXZ7-F1
#
_cell.length_a   1.000
_cell.length_b   1.000
_cell.length_c   1.000
_cell.angle_alpha   90.00
_cell.angle_beta   90.00
_cell.angle_gamma   90.00
#
_symmetry.space_group_name_H-M   'P 1'
#
loop_
_entity.id
_entity.type
_entity.pdbx_description
1 polymer ?
#
loop_
_entity_poly.entity_id
_entity_poly.type
_entity_poly.pdbx_seq_one_letter_code
_entity_poly.pdbx_strand_id
1 'polypeptide(L)'
;MKVAERWNPSFFYLRAGVRQGVADEGIVTAPPMSKQDLRERAFRTLNQLPPFSPTLSRLLASLAKEDVFLKEIATIIEKDTVLTGHVLKLVNSALYARSGTINSVRHAVSILGLNKLRNVALSLSVARMWKMVKTPKTWPQGAFNLHSVATAVMADQLAQRVRVRYPEGAFTAGLLHAVGKLMIAIGLPEHYDMILATYQGSSELTMEEAEYFHIGCRHTELGAAALGEWKLPADIQRAVGNQSGGSGEEDGEMDLGGLLLVAHKVVNRLGVMIPACASLTEGTAEEVLAEAGLKEEAGRILLEFQNEFGAMRAFF
;
A
#
# COMPACT_ATOMS: atom_id res chain seq x y z
N MET A 1 16.99 -0.78 -27.56
CA MET A 1 15.65 -1.33 -27.82
C MET A 1 14.76 -0.91 -26.66
N LYS A 2 13.78 -0.04 -26.89
CA LYS A 2 13.06 0.70 -25.83
C LYS A 2 12.20 -0.24 -24.99
N VAL A 3 12.42 -0.26 -23.68
CA VAL A 3 11.63 -0.99 -22.66
C VAL A 3 10.17 -0.49 -22.58
N ALA A 4 9.85 0.63 -23.24
CA ALA A 4 8.54 1.28 -23.25
C ALA A 4 7.43 0.54 -24.00
N GLU A 5 7.72 -0.43 -24.88
CA GLU A 5 6.68 -1.04 -25.74
C GLU A 5 5.86 -2.15 -25.08
N ARG A 6 6.17 -2.54 -23.83
CA ARG A 6 5.41 -3.56 -23.09
C ARG A 6 4.43 -2.99 -22.06
N TRP A 7 4.42 -1.68 -21.86
CA TRP A 7 3.57 -1.01 -20.88
C TRP A 7 2.47 -0.24 -21.60
N ASN A 8 1.24 -0.77 -21.57
CA ASN A 8 0.07 -0.08 -22.10
C ASN A 8 -0.76 0.49 -20.93
N PRO A 9 -0.66 1.80 -20.62
CA PRO A 9 -1.43 2.45 -19.56
C PRO A 9 -2.95 2.40 -19.79
N SER A 10 -3.40 2.11 -21.02
CA SER A 10 -4.82 2.02 -21.38
C SER A 10 -5.59 0.93 -20.63
N PHE A 11 -4.91 -0.06 -20.04
CA PHE A 11 -5.56 -1.15 -19.29
C PHE A 11 -6.05 -0.75 -17.89
N PHE A 12 -5.57 0.37 -17.33
CA PHE A 12 -6.06 0.89 -16.04
C PHE A 12 -7.24 1.85 -16.20
N TYR A 13 -7.49 2.32 -17.43
CA TYR A 13 -8.72 3.02 -17.79
C TYR A 13 -9.83 2.01 -18.10
N LEU A 14 -10.30 1.28 -17.09
CA LEU A 14 -11.71 0.94 -17.08
C LEU A 14 -12.44 2.26 -16.98
N ARG A 15 -13.07 2.70 -18.07
CA ARG A 15 -14.03 3.81 -18.12
C ARG A 15 -14.99 3.64 -16.93
N ALA A 16 -14.70 4.31 -15.82
CA ALA A 16 -15.74 4.83 -14.96
C ALA A 16 -16.44 5.85 -15.84
N GLY A 17 -17.49 5.42 -16.53
CA GLY A 17 -18.32 6.30 -17.32
C GLY A 17 -18.74 7.44 -16.40
N VAL A 18 -18.28 8.64 -16.72
CA VAL A 18 -18.80 9.88 -16.15
C VAL A 18 -20.29 9.88 -16.51
N ARG A 19 -21.14 9.41 -15.59
CA ARG A 19 -22.57 9.66 -15.69
C ARG A 19 -22.75 11.12 -15.32
N GLN A 20 -22.76 11.98 -16.34
CA GLN A 20 -23.49 13.24 -16.26
C GLN A 20 -24.96 12.88 -16.05
N GLY A 21 -25.49 13.25 -14.88
CA GLY A 21 -26.87 13.00 -14.51
C GLY A 21 -27.01 12.85 -13.00
N VAL A 22 -26.78 13.92 -12.25
CA VAL A 22 -27.36 14.06 -10.91
C VAL A 22 -28.61 14.91 -11.08
N ALA A 23 -29.73 14.23 -11.26
CA ALA A 23 -31.03 14.83 -11.03
C ALA A 23 -31.20 15.01 -9.51
N ASP A 24 -31.67 16.20 -9.17
CA ASP A 24 -32.26 16.67 -7.92
C ASP A 24 -32.82 15.56 -7.00
N GLU A 25 -31.96 14.93 -6.20
CA GLU A 25 -32.34 14.17 -5.03
C GLU A 25 -31.59 14.77 -3.84
N GLY A 26 -32.37 15.32 -2.89
CA GLY A 26 -31.93 16.21 -1.84
C GLY A 26 -30.62 15.78 -1.18
N ILE A 27 -29.68 16.72 -1.11
CA ILE A 27 -28.44 16.60 -0.33
C ILE A 27 -28.85 16.24 1.09
N VAL A 28 -28.68 14.97 1.46
CA VAL A 28 -28.77 14.52 2.85
C VAL A 28 -27.58 15.16 3.56
N THR A 29 -27.79 16.37 4.06
CA THR A 29 -26.81 17.04 4.91
C THR A 29 -26.73 16.24 6.20
N ALA A 30 -25.59 15.59 6.44
CA ALA A 30 -25.30 15.00 7.72
C ALA A 30 -25.49 16.08 8.81
N PRO A 31 -26.02 15.72 10.01
CA PRO A 31 -26.19 16.70 11.08
C PRO A 31 -24.87 17.46 11.33
N PRO A 32 -24.91 18.75 11.68
CA PRO A 32 -23.71 19.56 11.85
C PRO A 32 -22.91 19.02 13.04
N MET A 33 -21.96 18.14 12.75
CA MET A 33 -20.98 17.65 13.71
C MET A 33 -19.78 18.59 13.68
N SER A 34 -19.16 18.83 14.83
CA SER A 34 -17.91 19.57 14.85
C SER A 34 -16.80 18.76 14.18
N LYS A 35 -15.74 19.42 13.69
CA LYS A 35 -14.54 18.73 13.19
C LYS A 35 -13.92 17.83 14.27
N GLN A 36 -14.04 18.19 15.54
CA GLN A 36 -13.60 17.37 16.66
C GLN A 36 -14.39 16.05 16.73
N ASP A 37 -15.72 16.11 16.64
CA ASP A 37 -16.56 14.91 16.67
C ASP A 37 -16.30 13.99 15.46
N LEU A 38 -16.05 14.58 14.29
CA LEU A 38 -15.68 13.87 13.06
C LEU A 38 -14.35 13.13 13.25
N ARG A 39 -13.33 13.84 13.74
CA ARG A 39 -12.03 13.26 14.07
C ARG A 39 -12.19 12.09 15.04
N GLU A 40 -12.87 12.28 16.17
CA GLU A 40 -13.09 11.24 17.17
C GLU A 40 -13.85 10.03 16.61
N ARG A 41 -14.83 10.25 15.73
CA ARG A 41 -15.53 9.18 15.02
C ARG A 41 -14.61 8.40 14.09
N ALA A 42 -13.73 9.06 13.35
CA ALA A 42 -12.74 8.39 12.50
C ALA A 42 -11.73 7.55 13.31
N PHE A 43 -11.29 8.03 14.48
CA PHE A 43 -10.43 7.23 15.37
C PHE A 43 -11.14 6.01 15.94
N ARG A 44 -12.43 6.14 16.34
CA ARG A 44 -13.24 5.00 16.84
C ARG A 44 -13.41 3.88 15.82
N THR A 45 -13.26 4.19 14.54
CA THR A 45 -13.31 3.21 13.45
C THR A 45 -12.21 2.16 13.52
N LEU A 46 -11.11 2.42 14.23
CA LEU A 46 -10.09 1.42 14.50
C LEU A 46 -10.68 0.13 15.10
N ASN A 47 -11.67 0.27 15.99
CA ASN A 47 -12.36 -0.87 16.63
C ASN A 47 -13.22 -1.69 15.65
N GLN A 48 -13.44 -1.18 14.43
CA GLN A 48 -14.17 -1.87 13.37
C GLN A 48 -13.23 -2.60 12.40
N LEU A 49 -11.91 -2.37 12.51
CA LEU A 49 -10.95 -3.11 11.71
C LEU A 49 -10.87 -4.55 12.23
N PRO A 50 -10.86 -5.55 11.32
CA PRO A 50 -10.76 -6.95 11.71
C PRO A 50 -9.45 -7.20 12.45
N PRO A 51 -9.45 -8.09 13.45
CA PRO A 51 -8.24 -8.45 14.15
C PRO A 51 -7.27 -9.17 13.20
N PHE A 52 -5.98 -9.07 13.49
CA PHE A 52 -4.97 -9.83 12.77
C PHE A 52 -5.19 -11.33 12.98
N SER A 53 -5.22 -12.08 11.87
CA SER A 53 -5.20 -13.54 11.96
C SER A 53 -3.92 -14.01 12.67
N PRO A 54 -3.94 -15.17 13.36
CA PRO A 54 -2.73 -15.70 14.01
C PRO A 54 -1.53 -15.82 13.08
N THR A 55 -1.78 -16.10 11.79
CA THR A 55 -0.75 -16.16 10.76
C THR A 55 -0.15 -14.78 10.46
N LEU A 56 -0.99 -13.75 10.27
CA LEU A 56 -0.54 -12.38 10.06
C LEU A 56 0.26 -11.87 11.27
N SER A 57 -0.23 -12.09 12.49
CA SER A 57 0.49 -11.67 13.71
C SER A 57 1.87 -12.30 13.82
N ARG A 58 2.01 -13.59 13.48
CA ARG A 58 3.32 -14.27 13.46
C ARG A 58 4.24 -13.74 12.37
N LEU A 59 3.72 -13.44 11.18
CA LEU A 59 4.51 -12.84 10.10
C LEU A 59 5.00 -11.44 10.50
N LEU A 60 4.15 -10.60 11.08
CA LEU A 60 4.53 -9.27 11.55
C LEU A 60 5.53 -9.33 12.70
N ALA A 61 5.36 -10.27 13.65
CA ALA A 61 6.33 -10.48 14.73
C ALA A 61 7.71 -10.90 14.23
N SER A 62 7.81 -11.51 13.05
CA SER A 62 9.10 -11.85 12.45
C SER A 62 9.90 -10.63 11.97
N LEU A 63 9.26 -9.47 11.78
CA LEU A 63 9.95 -8.23 11.36
C LEU A 63 10.83 -7.63 12.48
N ALA A 64 10.54 -7.97 13.73
CA ALA A 64 11.28 -7.47 14.89
C ALA A 64 12.50 -8.35 15.24
N LYS A 65 12.74 -9.44 14.50
CA LYS A 65 13.84 -10.37 14.75
C LYS A 65 14.96 -10.13 13.74
N GLU A 66 16.17 -9.91 14.22
CA GLU A 66 17.38 -9.80 13.37
C GLU A 66 17.67 -11.11 12.63
N ASP A 67 17.47 -12.26 13.29
CA ASP A 67 17.70 -13.59 12.72
C ASP A 67 16.39 -14.38 12.58
N VAL A 68 15.70 -14.21 11.45
CA VAL A 68 14.58 -15.08 11.09
C VAL A 68 15.07 -16.25 10.25
N PHE A 69 14.91 -17.47 10.78
CA PHE A 69 15.27 -18.67 10.03
C PHE A 69 14.21 -19.04 8.99
N LEU A 70 14.67 -19.54 7.84
CA LEU A 70 13.82 -20.08 6.75
C LEU A 70 12.73 -21.01 7.28
N LYS A 71 13.10 -21.89 8.21
CA LYS A 71 12.20 -22.87 8.80
C LYS A 71 11.01 -22.22 9.51
N GLU A 72 11.19 -21.05 10.13
CA GLU A 72 10.14 -20.38 10.87
C GLU A 72 9.06 -19.83 9.93
N ILE A 73 9.45 -19.04 8.93
CA ILE A 73 8.51 -18.49 7.93
C ILE A 73 7.83 -19.61 7.14
N ALA A 74 8.59 -20.62 6.70
CA ALA A 74 8.01 -21.78 6.02
C ALA A 74 6.96 -22.48 6.89
N THR A 75 7.25 -22.69 8.19
CA THR A 75 6.29 -23.30 9.12
C THR A 75 5.05 -22.42 9.33
N ILE A 76 5.19 -21.10 9.38
CA ILE A 76 4.07 -20.17 9.51
C ILE A 76 3.14 -20.29 8.30
N ILE A 77 3.70 -20.35 7.09
CA ILE A 77 2.94 -20.48 5.83
C ILE A 77 2.33 -21.87 5.70
N GLU A 78 3.08 -22.94 5.97
CA GLU A 78 2.63 -24.34 5.88
C GLU A 78 1.41 -24.64 6.79
N LYS A 79 1.27 -23.89 7.90
CA LYS A 79 0.11 -24.01 8.80
C LYS A 79 -1.17 -23.32 8.30
N ASP A 80 -1.08 -22.46 7.29
CA ASP A 80 -2.24 -21.83 6.64
C ASP A 80 -2.38 -22.41 5.23
N THR A 81 -3.35 -23.31 5.05
CA THR A 81 -3.55 -24.06 3.79
C THR A 81 -3.86 -23.13 2.61
N VAL A 82 -4.57 -22.03 2.86
CA VAL A 82 -4.91 -21.04 1.82
C VAL A 82 -3.66 -20.27 1.39
N LEU A 83 -2.86 -19.80 2.35
CA LEU A 83 -1.59 -19.13 2.02
C LEU A 83 -0.63 -20.08 1.32
N THR A 84 -0.49 -21.31 1.79
CA THR A 84 0.33 -22.35 1.14
C THR A 84 -0.06 -22.53 -0.32
N GLY A 85 -1.37 -22.69 -0.60
CA GLY A 85 -1.87 -22.81 -1.97
C GLY A 85 -1.55 -21.60 -2.84
N HIS A 86 -1.71 -20.38 -2.33
CA HIS A 86 -1.39 -19.16 -3.06
C HIS A 86 0.11 -19.00 -3.32
N VAL A 87 0.97 -19.30 -2.33
CA VAL A 87 2.42 -19.30 -2.48
C VAL A 87 2.84 -20.29 -3.58
N LEU A 88 2.33 -21.53 -3.53
CA LEU A 88 2.64 -22.55 -4.54
C LEU A 88 2.13 -22.13 -5.92
N LYS A 89 0.95 -21.52 -6.02
CA LYS A 89 0.44 -20.97 -7.28
C LYS A 89 1.32 -19.84 -7.82
N LEU A 90 1.86 -18.97 -6.95
CA LEU A 90 2.76 -17.89 -7.35
C LEU A 90 4.07 -18.44 -7.90
N VAL A 91 4.74 -19.34 -7.20
CA VAL A 91 6.05 -19.89 -7.66
C VAL A 91 5.92 -20.78 -8.89
N ASN A 92 4.75 -21.36 -9.13
CA ASN A 92 4.47 -22.12 -10.36
C ASN A 92 3.97 -21.23 -11.52
N SER A 93 3.84 -19.92 -11.31
CA SER A 93 3.47 -19.00 -12.40
C SER A 93 4.60 -18.89 -13.43
N ALA A 94 4.24 -18.51 -14.67
CA ALA A 94 5.18 -18.43 -15.79
C ALA A 94 6.43 -17.58 -15.53
N LEU A 95 6.39 -16.65 -14.56
CA LEU A 95 7.53 -15.82 -14.19
C LEU A 95 8.61 -16.59 -13.41
N TYR A 96 8.19 -17.53 -12.55
CA TYR A 96 9.08 -18.27 -11.65
C TYR A 96 9.27 -19.74 -12.08
N ALA A 97 8.44 -20.24 -12.98
CA ALA A 97 8.50 -21.60 -13.49
C ALA A 97 9.83 -21.86 -14.22
N ARG A 98 10.76 -22.53 -13.55
CA ARG A 98 11.91 -23.21 -14.18
C ARG A 98 11.71 -24.71 -14.04
N SER A 99 11.72 -25.42 -15.18
CA SER A 99 11.71 -26.88 -15.35
C SER A 99 11.21 -27.69 -14.15
N GLY A 100 9.88 -27.77 -13.97
CA GLY A 100 9.23 -28.64 -12.99
C GLY A 100 8.19 -27.93 -12.11
N THR A 101 7.23 -28.70 -11.58
CA THR A 101 6.20 -28.19 -10.67
C THR A 101 6.71 -28.16 -9.24
N ILE A 102 6.65 -26.99 -8.60
CA ILE A 102 7.01 -26.78 -7.21
C ILE A 102 5.85 -27.19 -6.31
N ASN A 103 6.10 -28.09 -5.36
CA ASN A 103 5.08 -28.71 -4.52
C ASN A 103 5.29 -28.53 -3.01
N SER A 104 6.31 -27.77 -2.57
CA SER A 104 6.56 -27.51 -1.15
C SER A 104 6.95 -26.05 -0.90
N VAL A 105 6.57 -25.53 0.27
CA VAL A 105 6.91 -24.17 0.69
C VAL A 105 8.42 -24.01 0.85
N ARG A 106 9.12 -25.03 1.35
CA ARG A 106 10.60 -25.00 1.45
C ARG A 106 11.28 -24.85 0.10
N HIS A 107 10.79 -25.56 -0.93
CA HIS A 107 11.27 -25.39 -2.30
C HIS A 107 10.88 -24.02 -2.88
N ALA A 108 9.70 -23.49 -2.54
CA ALA A 108 9.34 -22.11 -2.87
C ALA A 108 10.32 -21.10 -2.26
N VAL A 109 10.79 -21.30 -1.03
CA VAL A 109 11.81 -20.42 -0.42
C VAL A 109 13.12 -20.47 -1.20
N SER A 110 13.61 -21.64 -1.63
CA SER A 110 14.87 -21.71 -2.36
C SER A 110 14.84 -21.02 -3.73
N ILE A 111 13.64 -20.78 -4.28
CA ILE A 111 13.45 -20.07 -5.54
C ILE A 111 13.29 -18.56 -5.32
N LEU A 112 12.42 -18.16 -4.39
CA LEU A 112 12.09 -16.75 -4.15
C LEU A 112 13.06 -16.04 -3.20
N GLY A 113 13.70 -16.79 -2.31
CA GLY A 113 14.32 -16.26 -1.11
C GLY A 113 13.32 -16.02 0.02
N LEU A 114 13.84 -15.91 1.24
CA LEU A 114 13.04 -15.81 2.46
C LEU A 114 12.23 -14.51 2.53
N ASN A 115 12.88 -13.37 2.23
CA ASN A 115 12.25 -12.06 2.33
C ASN A 115 11.07 -11.91 1.36
N LYS A 116 11.26 -12.30 0.09
CA LYS A 116 10.18 -12.25 -0.91
C LYS A 116 9.02 -13.15 -0.53
N LEU A 117 9.29 -14.35 -0.02
CA LEU A 117 8.23 -15.24 0.45
C LEU A 117 7.44 -14.65 1.62
N ARG A 118 8.13 -14.05 2.60
CA ARG A 118 7.50 -13.32 3.71
C ARG A 118 6.62 -12.19 3.20
N ASN A 119 7.12 -11.38 2.28
CA ASN A 119 6.43 -10.25 1.67
C ASN A 119 5.16 -10.69 0.93
N VAL A 120 5.22 -11.78 0.15
CA VAL A 120 4.05 -12.39 -0.50
C VAL A 120 3.02 -12.85 0.53
N ALA A 121 3.45 -13.56 1.58
CA ALA A 121 2.57 -14.05 2.62
C ALA A 121 1.89 -12.90 3.40
N LEU A 122 2.62 -11.82 3.67
CA LEU A 122 2.09 -10.59 4.28
C LEU A 122 1.03 -9.95 3.39
N SER A 123 1.31 -9.70 2.11
CA SER A 123 0.36 -9.08 1.18
C SER A 123 -0.94 -9.88 1.05
N LEU A 124 -0.84 -11.20 0.90
CA LEU A 124 -2.01 -12.08 0.81
C LEU A 124 -2.83 -12.06 2.11
N SER A 125 -2.16 -12.08 3.27
CA SER A 125 -2.81 -12.06 4.58
C SER A 125 -3.53 -10.73 4.83
N VAL A 126 -2.89 -9.62 4.50
CA VAL A 126 -3.43 -8.26 4.65
C VAL A 126 -4.60 -8.02 3.68
N ALA A 127 -4.50 -8.43 2.42
CA ALA A 127 -5.65 -8.28 1.51
C ALA A 127 -6.83 -9.18 1.91
N ARG A 128 -6.59 -10.39 2.43
CA ARG A 128 -7.65 -11.23 3.01
C ARG A 128 -8.34 -10.52 4.17
N MET A 129 -7.57 -9.83 5.00
CA MET A 129 -8.09 -9.03 6.10
C MET A 129 -8.97 -7.89 5.62
N TRP A 130 -8.52 -7.12 4.62
CA TRP A 130 -9.32 -6.02 4.06
C TRP A 130 -10.60 -6.47 3.37
N LYS A 131 -10.61 -7.67 2.76
CA LYS A 131 -11.83 -8.27 2.19
C LYS A 131 -12.93 -8.55 3.23
N MET A 132 -12.60 -8.63 4.52
CA MET A 132 -13.59 -8.81 5.60
C MET A 132 -14.23 -7.50 6.04
N VAL A 133 -13.67 -6.35 5.65
CA VAL A 133 -14.19 -5.02 6.04
C VAL A 133 -15.38 -4.69 5.16
N LYS A 134 -16.50 -4.28 5.78
CA LYS A 134 -17.63 -3.72 5.05
C LYS A 134 -17.30 -2.28 4.65
N THR A 135 -17.21 -2.05 3.35
CA THR A 135 -16.84 -0.74 2.80
C THR A 135 -18.01 -0.09 2.05
N PRO A 136 -18.04 1.25 1.93
CA PRO A 136 -19.05 1.94 1.12
C PRO A 136 -18.94 1.55 -0.35
N LYS A 137 -20.04 1.72 -1.11
CA LYS A 137 -20.05 1.41 -2.55
C LYS A 137 -19.03 2.23 -3.36
N THR A 138 -18.72 3.44 -2.91
CA THR A 138 -17.74 4.34 -3.55
C THR A 138 -16.29 3.95 -3.28
N TRP A 139 -16.05 3.01 -2.36
CA TRP A 139 -14.70 2.57 -2.00
C TRP A 139 -14.08 1.63 -3.07
N PRO A 140 -12.93 1.99 -3.66
CA PRO A 140 -12.31 1.19 -4.71
C PRO A 140 -11.43 0.07 -4.11
N GLN A 141 -12.04 -0.96 -3.53
CA GLN A 141 -11.34 -2.02 -2.78
C GLN A 141 -10.19 -2.69 -3.56
N GLY A 142 -10.39 -2.96 -4.85
CA GLY A 142 -9.35 -3.55 -5.71
C GLY A 142 -8.15 -2.61 -5.90
N ALA A 143 -8.41 -1.34 -6.19
CA ALA A 143 -7.35 -0.33 -6.33
C ALA A 143 -6.61 -0.12 -5.01
N PHE A 144 -7.31 -0.14 -3.87
CA PHE A 144 -6.70 -0.06 -2.54
C PHE A 144 -5.72 -1.20 -2.27
N ASN A 145 -6.12 -2.44 -2.53
CA ASN A 145 -5.24 -3.59 -2.36
C ASN A 145 -4.03 -3.52 -3.32
N LEU A 146 -4.28 -3.18 -4.60
CA LEU A 146 -3.21 -3.08 -5.60
C LEU A 146 -2.21 -1.98 -5.28
N HIS A 147 -2.68 -0.81 -4.86
CA HIS A 147 -1.84 0.32 -4.49
C HIS A 147 -1.00 0.03 -3.24
N SER A 148 -1.61 -0.62 -2.24
CA SER A 148 -0.90 -1.03 -1.01
C SER A 148 0.23 -2.01 -1.33
N VAL A 149 -0.04 -3.04 -2.16
CA VAL A 149 0.97 -4.02 -2.55
C VAL A 149 2.04 -3.42 -3.46
N ALA A 150 1.65 -2.56 -4.42
CA ALA A 150 2.60 -1.85 -5.28
C ALA A 150 3.56 -0.99 -4.45
N THR A 151 3.02 -0.20 -3.51
CA THR A 151 3.83 0.66 -2.65
C THR A 151 4.75 -0.15 -1.75
N ALA A 152 4.28 -1.29 -1.22
CA ALA A 152 5.09 -2.23 -0.45
C ALA A 152 6.29 -2.77 -1.27
N VAL A 153 6.05 -3.25 -2.49
CA VAL A 153 7.09 -3.79 -3.37
C VAL A 153 8.10 -2.70 -3.74
N MET A 154 7.63 -1.51 -4.12
CA MET A 154 8.53 -0.41 -4.47
C MET A 154 9.36 0.04 -3.25
N ALA A 155 8.75 0.19 -2.07
CA ALA A 155 9.48 0.55 -0.85
C ALA A 155 10.56 -0.49 -0.50
N ASP A 156 10.25 -1.79 -0.57
CA ASP A 156 11.23 -2.86 -0.33
C ASP A 156 12.39 -2.84 -1.34
N GLN A 157 12.10 -2.53 -2.61
CA GLN A 157 13.14 -2.42 -3.64
C GLN A 157 14.02 -1.17 -3.48
N LEU A 158 13.46 -0.05 -3.04
CA LEU A 158 14.22 1.15 -2.73
C LEU A 158 15.11 0.93 -1.51
N ALA A 159 14.60 0.26 -0.47
CA ALA A 159 15.32 0.00 0.77
C ALA A 159 16.57 -0.89 0.57
N GLN A 160 16.64 -1.63 -0.54
CA GLN A 160 17.81 -2.42 -0.93
C GLN A 160 18.90 -1.61 -1.64
N ARG A 161 18.63 -0.35 -2.00
CA ARG A 161 19.49 0.51 -2.84
C ARG A 161 19.96 1.77 -2.16
N VAL A 162 19.19 2.25 -1.18
CA VAL A 162 19.56 3.41 -0.38
C VAL A 162 19.82 2.99 1.05
N ARG A 163 20.67 3.77 1.74
CA ARG A 163 20.79 3.64 3.19
C ARG A 163 19.55 4.26 3.82
N VAL A 164 18.70 3.41 4.37
CA VAL A 164 17.48 3.81 5.05
C VAL A 164 17.52 3.27 6.46
N ARG A 165 17.00 4.03 7.41
CA ARG A 165 16.78 3.55 8.77
C ARG A 165 15.68 2.49 8.77
N TYR A 166 15.95 1.32 9.36
CA TYR A 166 15.01 0.20 9.50
C TYR A 166 14.44 -0.32 8.16
N PRO A 167 15.30 -0.79 7.22
CA PRO A 167 14.89 -1.26 5.89
C PRO A 167 13.92 -2.45 5.93
N GLU A 168 13.97 -3.27 6.98
CA GLU A 168 13.08 -4.42 7.19
C GLU A 168 11.60 -3.99 7.34
N GLY A 169 11.37 -2.75 7.75
CA GLY A 169 10.06 -2.15 7.88
C GLY A 169 9.46 -1.64 6.56
N ALA A 170 10.26 -1.45 5.50
CA ALA A 170 9.85 -0.76 4.28
C ALA A 170 8.65 -1.40 3.58
N PHE A 171 8.68 -2.73 3.40
CA PHE A 171 7.57 -3.45 2.80
C PHE A 171 6.28 -3.30 3.61
N THR A 172 6.37 -3.43 4.94
CA THR A 172 5.21 -3.38 5.83
C THR A 172 4.64 -1.98 5.95
N ALA A 173 5.50 -0.96 5.98
CA ALA A 173 5.12 0.44 5.92
C ALA A 173 4.35 0.71 4.63
N GLY A 174 4.90 0.31 3.47
CA GLY A 174 4.22 0.44 2.17
C GLY A 174 2.90 -0.33 2.08
N LEU A 175 2.81 -1.51 2.70
CA LEU A 175 1.61 -2.34 2.66
C LEU A 175 0.46 -1.77 3.50
N LEU A 176 0.76 -1.03 4.57
CA LEU A 176 -0.24 -0.53 5.53
C LEU A 176 -0.42 0.99 5.48
N HIS A 177 0.36 1.70 4.65
CA HIS A 177 0.41 3.17 4.63
C HIS A 177 -0.96 3.84 4.43
N ALA A 178 -1.85 3.20 3.68
CA ALA A 178 -3.16 3.76 3.30
C ALA A 178 -4.31 3.35 4.24
N VAL A 179 -4.05 2.63 5.34
CA VAL A 179 -5.12 2.13 6.23
C VAL A 179 -6.00 3.24 6.78
N GLY A 180 -5.45 4.44 7.02
CA GLY A 180 -6.24 5.59 7.46
C GLY A 180 -7.31 6.03 6.46
N LYS A 181 -7.07 5.88 5.14
CA LYS A 181 -8.07 6.19 4.10
C LYS A 181 -9.26 5.23 4.19
N LEU A 182 -8.98 3.95 4.46
CA LEU A 182 -10.02 2.94 4.70
C LEU A 182 -10.82 3.28 5.96
N MET A 183 -10.16 3.71 7.04
CA MET A 183 -10.83 4.15 8.27
C MET A 183 -11.76 5.34 8.02
N ILE A 184 -11.32 6.36 7.27
CA ILE A 184 -12.18 7.49 6.89
C ILE A 184 -13.37 7.00 6.08
N ALA A 185 -13.15 6.17 5.06
CA ALA A 185 -14.21 5.67 4.19
C ALA A 185 -15.30 4.90 4.96
N ILE A 186 -14.92 4.02 5.90
CA ILE A 186 -15.91 3.23 6.65
C ILE A 186 -16.54 4.00 7.83
N GLY A 187 -15.77 4.89 8.47
CA GLY A 187 -16.23 5.67 9.63
C GLY A 187 -17.12 6.85 9.27
N LEU A 188 -16.81 7.48 8.13
CA LEU A 188 -17.37 8.76 7.65
C LEU A 188 -17.65 8.71 6.14
N PRO A 189 -18.51 7.78 5.64
CA PRO A 189 -18.71 7.58 4.20
C PRO A 189 -19.14 8.84 3.46
N GLU A 190 -20.04 9.65 4.03
CA GLU A 190 -20.50 10.88 3.39
C GLU A 190 -19.38 11.92 3.30
N HIS A 191 -18.49 11.98 4.29
CA HIS A 191 -17.35 12.92 4.29
C HIS A 191 -16.24 12.44 3.37
N TYR A 192 -16.04 11.13 3.27
CA TYR A 192 -15.13 10.56 2.29
C TYR A 192 -15.52 10.99 0.86
N ASP A 193 -16.81 10.92 0.51
CA ASP A 193 -17.28 11.37 -0.81
C ASP A 193 -17.08 12.89 -1.02
N MET A 194 -17.28 13.72 0.01
CA MET A 194 -16.97 15.17 -0.05
C MET A 194 -15.48 15.47 -0.22
N ILE A 195 -14.62 14.73 0.48
CA ILE A 195 -13.16 14.82 0.37
C ILE A 195 -12.74 14.46 -1.06
N LEU A 196 -13.27 13.37 -1.61
CA LEU A 196 -13.00 12.94 -2.98
C LEU A 196 -13.41 14.02 -3.99
N ALA A 197 -14.62 14.59 -3.85
CA ALA A 197 -15.09 15.64 -4.73
C ALA A 197 -14.19 16.89 -4.69
N THR A 198 -13.71 17.26 -3.49
CA THR A 198 -12.81 18.41 -3.30
C THR A 198 -11.43 18.16 -3.92
N TYR A 199 -10.86 16.98 -3.66
CA TYR A 199 -9.57 16.57 -4.21
C TYR A 199 -9.60 16.45 -5.73
N GLN A 200 -10.68 15.94 -6.32
CA GLN A 200 -10.82 15.83 -7.77
C GLN A 200 -11.15 17.18 -8.45
N GLY A 201 -11.78 18.09 -7.71
CA GLY A 201 -12.15 19.43 -8.20
C GLY A 201 -11.03 20.47 -8.12
N SER A 202 -9.88 20.14 -7.53
CA SER A 202 -8.75 21.06 -7.36
C SER A 202 -7.45 20.43 -7.90
N SER A 203 -6.65 21.20 -8.62
CA SER A 203 -5.29 20.82 -9.02
C SER A 203 -4.24 21.18 -7.98
N GLU A 204 -4.59 22.01 -6.99
CA GLU A 204 -3.64 22.59 -6.03
C GLU A 204 -3.70 21.91 -4.65
N LEU A 205 -4.83 21.28 -4.31
CA LEU A 205 -5.02 20.65 -3.01
C LEU A 205 -4.54 19.19 -3.00
N THR A 206 -3.70 18.87 -2.04
CA THR A 206 -3.37 17.49 -1.70
C THR A 206 -4.55 16.76 -1.05
N MET A 207 -4.51 15.44 -1.07
CA MET A 207 -5.51 14.63 -0.36
C MET A 207 -5.54 14.96 1.14
N GLU A 208 -4.38 15.13 1.77
CA GLU A 208 -4.28 15.42 3.21
C GLU A 208 -4.87 16.78 3.58
N GLU A 209 -4.73 17.79 2.70
CA GLU A 209 -5.35 19.09 2.90
C GLU A 209 -6.87 19.02 2.76
N ALA A 210 -7.38 18.27 1.78
CA ALA A 210 -8.82 18.04 1.63
C ALA A 210 -9.41 17.30 2.84
N GLU A 211 -8.73 16.27 3.34
CA GLU A 211 -9.12 15.57 4.57
C GLU A 211 -9.15 16.50 5.78
N TYR A 212 -8.06 17.24 6.02
CA TYR A 212 -7.99 18.17 7.14
C TYR A 212 -9.08 19.26 7.06
N PHE A 213 -9.35 19.75 5.86
CA PHE A 213 -10.41 20.73 5.61
C PHE A 213 -11.80 20.19 6.00
N HIS A 214 -12.14 18.94 5.65
CA HIS A 214 -13.47 18.38 5.89
C HIS A 214 -13.64 17.77 7.28
N ILE A 215 -12.63 17.08 7.81
CA ILE A 215 -12.78 16.26 9.04
C ILE A 215 -11.78 16.61 10.16
N GLY A 216 -10.86 17.54 9.95
CA GLY A 216 -9.92 18.00 11.00
C GLY A 216 -8.82 17.00 11.37
N CYS A 217 -8.61 15.98 10.56
CA CYS A 217 -7.48 15.06 10.66
C CYS A 217 -7.11 14.52 9.28
N ARG A 218 -5.90 13.99 9.16
CA ARG A 218 -5.38 13.36 7.95
C ARG A 218 -5.43 11.84 8.08
N HIS A 219 -5.50 11.13 6.95
CA HIS A 219 -5.41 9.67 6.95
C HIS A 219 -4.07 9.17 7.51
N THR A 220 -2.99 9.93 7.37
CA THR A 220 -1.67 9.60 7.90
C THR A 220 -1.68 9.52 9.43
N GLU A 221 -2.37 10.45 10.10
CA GLU A 221 -2.57 10.44 11.56
C GLU A 221 -3.36 9.20 12.02
N LEU A 222 -4.46 8.90 11.33
CA LEU A 222 -5.28 7.71 11.61
C LEU A 222 -4.50 6.42 11.38
N GLY A 223 -3.73 6.38 10.29
CA GLY A 223 -2.88 5.25 9.94
C GLY A 223 -1.82 4.97 11.00
N ALA A 224 -1.06 6.00 11.41
CA ALA A 224 -0.06 5.87 12.47
C ALA A 224 -0.67 5.37 13.78
N ALA A 225 -1.84 5.90 14.17
CA ALA A 225 -2.53 5.45 15.37
C ALA A 225 -2.99 4.00 15.29
N ALA A 226 -3.53 3.56 14.14
CA ALA A 226 -3.89 2.16 13.93
C ALA A 226 -2.68 1.22 14.06
N LEU A 227 -1.54 1.63 13.50
CA LEU A 227 -0.31 0.84 13.60
C LEU A 227 0.26 0.80 15.04
N GLY A 228 0.10 1.87 15.80
CA GLY A 228 0.44 1.92 17.22
C GLY A 228 -0.38 0.93 18.06
N GLU A 229 -1.68 0.87 17.81
CA GLU A 229 -2.60 -0.05 18.48
C GLU A 229 -2.33 -1.52 18.09
N TRP A 230 -1.84 -1.75 16.87
CA TRP A 230 -1.32 -3.05 16.44
C TRP A 230 0.10 -3.36 16.92
N LYS A 231 0.71 -2.47 17.71
CA LYS A 231 2.05 -2.62 18.28
C LYS A 231 3.13 -2.86 17.23
N LEU A 232 3.00 -2.25 16.06
CA LEU A 232 4.06 -2.30 15.05
C LEU A 232 5.27 -1.46 15.51
N PRO A 233 6.49 -1.74 14.99
CA PRO A 233 7.67 -0.93 15.26
C PRO A 233 7.45 0.57 15.07
N ALA A 234 8.04 1.40 15.93
CA ALA A 234 7.87 2.85 15.93
C ALA A 234 8.32 3.51 14.61
N ASP A 235 9.36 2.97 13.97
CA ASP A 235 9.82 3.44 12.65
C ASP A 235 8.74 3.30 11.57
N ILE A 236 7.96 2.20 11.59
CA ILE A 236 6.83 2.01 10.66
C ILE A 236 5.70 2.99 10.98
N GLN A 237 5.37 3.18 12.26
CA GLN A 237 4.34 4.14 12.69
C GLN A 237 4.68 5.56 12.23
N ARG A 238 5.94 6.00 12.45
CA ARG A 238 6.44 7.30 12.01
C ARG A 238 6.42 7.44 10.49
N ALA A 239 6.88 6.42 9.76
CA ALA A 239 6.86 6.45 8.30
C ALA A 239 5.45 6.68 7.75
N VAL A 240 4.44 6.01 8.32
CA VAL A 240 3.04 6.16 7.90
C VAL A 240 2.45 7.50 8.34
N GLY A 241 2.83 8.02 9.50
CA GLY A 241 2.36 9.32 10.01
C GLY A 241 2.94 10.52 9.26
N ASN A 242 4.16 10.39 8.71
CA ASN A 242 4.90 11.49 8.10
C ASN A 242 5.03 11.38 6.58
N GLN A 243 4.10 10.71 5.89
CA GLN A 243 4.19 10.49 4.43
C GLN A 243 4.29 11.80 3.62
N SER A 244 3.82 12.93 4.15
CA SER A 244 3.95 14.25 3.50
C SER A 244 5.03 15.14 4.11
N GLY A 245 5.72 14.70 5.17
CA GLY A 245 6.92 15.36 5.67
C GLY A 245 8.07 15.05 4.72
N GLY A 246 8.84 16.07 4.33
CA GLY A 246 10.03 15.86 3.49
C GLY A 246 10.97 14.82 4.09
N SER A 247 11.82 14.22 3.25
CA SER A 247 12.86 13.28 3.68
C SER A 247 13.78 13.95 4.70
N GLY A 248 13.65 13.59 5.97
CA GLY A 248 14.65 13.88 6.97
C GLY A 248 15.83 12.96 6.72
N GLU A 249 16.99 13.54 6.48
CA GLU A 249 18.26 12.81 6.56
C GLU A 249 18.86 13.09 7.94
N GLU A 250 19.01 12.04 8.74
CA GLU A 250 19.81 12.07 9.96
C GLU A 250 21.00 11.14 9.74
N ASP A 251 22.22 11.61 10.02
CA ASP A 251 23.47 10.84 9.88
C ASP A 251 23.72 10.22 8.49
N GLY A 252 23.14 10.80 7.43
CA GLY A 252 23.28 10.30 6.05
C GLY A 252 22.44 9.06 5.74
N GLU A 253 21.49 8.71 6.61
CA GLU A 253 20.45 7.73 6.35
C GLU A 253 19.13 8.43 6.02
N MET A 254 18.46 7.97 4.97
CA MET A 254 17.10 8.38 4.67
C MET A 254 16.17 7.82 5.76
N ASP A 255 15.25 8.63 6.26
CA ASP A 255 14.19 8.11 7.12
C ASP A 255 13.22 7.21 6.33
N LEU A 256 12.58 6.25 7.02
CA LEU A 256 11.65 5.30 6.39
C LEU A 256 10.42 5.98 5.77
N GLY A 257 10.01 7.15 6.27
CA GLY A 257 8.92 7.96 5.73
C GLY A 257 9.28 8.61 4.39
N GLY A 258 10.49 9.16 4.26
CA GLY A 258 11.03 9.69 3.01
C GLY A 258 11.10 8.61 1.93
N LEU A 259 11.59 7.42 2.29
CA LEU A 259 11.60 6.26 1.38
C LEU A 259 10.18 5.85 0.97
N LEU A 260 9.24 5.81 1.92
CA LEU A 260 7.84 5.48 1.67
C LEU A 260 7.18 6.52 0.75
N LEU A 261 7.48 7.81 0.93
CA LEU A 261 7.01 8.89 0.08
C LEU A 261 7.51 8.74 -1.35
N VAL A 262 8.79 8.44 -1.56
CA VAL A 262 9.35 8.17 -2.90
C VAL A 262 8.63 6.98 -3.53
N ALA A 263 8.47 5.87 -2.79
CA ALA A 263 7.76 4.69 -3.27
C ALA A 263 6.31 5.00 -3.68
N HIS A 264 5.58 5.70 -2.82
CA HIS A 264 4.19 6.12 -3.07
C HIS A 264 4.08 7.01 -4.32
N LYS A 265 4.97 8.00 -4.46
CA LYS A 265 5.02 8.87 -5.65
C LYS A 265 5.29 8.05 -6.92
N VAL A 266 6.31 7.19 -6.92
CA VAL A 266 6.63 6.33 -8.08
C VAL A 266 5.43 5.47 -8.47
N VAL A 267 4.77 4.84 -7.50
CA VAL A 267 3.59 3.99 -7.75
C VAL A 267 2.41 4.78 -8.32
N ASN A 268 2.20 6.02 -7.84
CA ASN A 268 1.20 6.92 -8.42
C ASN A 268 1.56 7.32 -9.87
N ARG A 269 2.85 7.57 -10.19
CA ARG A 269 3.31 7.82 -11.58
C ARG A 269 3.09 6.64 -12.51
N LEU A 270 3.13 5.43 -11.96
CA LEU A 270 2.80 4.19 -12.68
C LEU A 270 1.29 3.94 -12.78
N GLY A 271 0.44 4.88 -12.36
CA GLY A 271 -1.01 4.82 -12.53
C GLY A 271 -1.74 3.89 -11.55
N VAL A 272 -1.05 3.38 -10.53
CA VAL A 272 -1.67 2.57 -9.47
C VAL A 272 -1.92 3.50 -8.28
N MET A 273 -3.15 3.97 -8.09
CA MET A 273 -3.47 5.09 -7.19
C MET A 273 -4.80 4.92 -6.45
N ILE A 274 -4.94 5.58 -5.29
CA ILE A 274 -6.17 5.63 -4.49
C ILE A 274 -6.45 7.01 -3.86
N PRO A 275 -7.57 7.68 -4.21
CA PRO A 275 -8.46 7.38 -5.34
C PRO A 275 -7.72 7.58 -6.67
N ALA A 276 -8.28 7.07 -7.76
CA ALA A 276 -7.78 7.41 -9.08
C ALA A 276 -8.01 8.90 -9.36
N CYS A 277 -6.94 9.63 -9.68
CA CYS A 277 -6.97 11.05 -10.04
C CYS A 277 -5.98 11.32 -11.17
N ALA A 278 -6.50 11.55 -12.37
CA ALA A 278 -5.70 11.74 -13.58
C ALA A 278 -5.00 13.12 -13.63
N SER A 279 -5.48 14.12 -12.88
CA SER A 279 -4.89 15.46 -12.83
C SER A 279 -3.59 15.54 -12.04
N LEU A 280 -3.19 14.46 -11.34
CA LEU A 280 -2.06 14.47 -10.40
C LEU A 280 -0.88 13.61 -10.87
N THR A 281 -0.81 13.30 -12.16
CA THR A 281 0.29 12.53 -12.77
C THR A 281 1.24 13.39 -13.62
N GLU A 282 1.48 14.66 -13.26
CA GLU A 282 2.47 15.52 -13.95
C GLU A 282 3.93 15.10 -13.71
N GLY A 283 4.55 14.40 -14.65
CA GLY A 283 5.92 13.88 -14.53
C GLY A 283 5.99 12.36 -14.48
N THR A 284 7.20 11.81 -14.59
CA THR A 284 7.47 10.37 -14.78
C THR A 284 7.94 9.68 -13.51
N ALA A 285 7.85 8.35 -13.46
CA ALA A 285 8.39 7.56 -12.36
C ALA A 285 9.92 7.71 -12.28
N GLU A 286 10.58 7.83 -13.44
CA GLU A 286 12.00 8.06 -13.59
C GLU A 286 12.44 9.43 -13.03
N GLU A 287 11.63 10.47 -13.21
CA GLU A 287 11.88 11.79 -12.61
C GLU A 287 11.85 11.74 -11.08
N VAL A 288 10.85 11.07 -10.49
CA VAL A 288 10.76 10.89 -9.04
C VAL A 288 11.98 10.11 -8.50
N LEU A 289 12.41 9.07 -9.21
CA LEU A 289 13.62 8.31 -8.84
C LEU A 289 14.89 9.15 -9.01
N ALA A 290 14.96 10.01 -10.03
CA ALA A 290 16.09 10.90 -10.23
C ALA A 290 16.20 11.96 -9.13
N GLU A 291 15.08 12.54 -8.69
CA GLU A 291 15.02 13.45 -7.53
C GLU A 291 15.50 12.77 -6.24
N ALA A 292 15.24 11.47 -6.10
CA ALA A 292 15.72 10.65 -4.99
C ALA A 292 17.18 10.15 -5.15
N GLY A 293 17.93 10.64 -6.14
CA GLY A 293 19.33 10.24 -6.36
C GLY A 293 19.52 8.89 -7.06
N LEU A 294 18.46 8.28 -7.58
CA LEU A 294 18.45 6.93 -8.19
C LEU A 294 18.33 6.98 -9.72
N LYS A 295 18.75 8.08 -10.35
CA LYS A 295 18.61 8.30 -11.80
C LYS A 295 19.22 7.17 -12.65
N GLU A 296 20.43 6.75 -12.32
CA GLU A 296 21.16 5.71 -13.09
C GLU A 296 20.54 4.31 -12.91
N GLU A 297 19.86 4.07 -11.78
CA GLU A 297 19.21 2.79 -11.48
C GLU A 297 17.73 2.74 -11.87
N ALA A 298 17.12 3.88 -12.25
CA ALA A 298 15.68 4.01 -12.43
C ALA A 298 15.09 2.95 -13.37
N GLY A 299 15.71 2.73 -14.53
CA GLY A 299 15.24 1.73 -15.49
C GLY A 299 15.29 0.30 -14.94
N ARG A 300 16.29 -0.03 -14.12
CA ARG A 300 16.42 -1.35 -13.47
C ARG A 300 15.39 -1.53 -12.37
N ILE A 301 15.20 -0.51 -11.52
CA ILE A 301 14.19 -0.51 -10.45
C ILE A 301 12.81 -0.74 -11.04
N LEU A 302 12.43 0.02 -12.08
CA LEU A 302 11.12 -0.09 -12.69
C LEU A 302 10.90 -1.45 -13.37
N LEU A 303 11.93 -2.03 -13.99
CA LEU A 303 11.85 -3.38 -14.58
C LEU A 303 11.68 -4.47 -13.51
N GLU A 304 12.45 -4.40 -12.43
CA GLU A 304 12.33 -5.34 -11.30
C GLU A 304 10.97 -5.22 -10.61
N PHE A 305 10.48 -4.00 -10.40
CA PHE A 305 9.14 -3.71 -9.90
C PHE A 305 8.07 -4.35 -10.78
N GLN A 306 8.12 -4.13 -12.10
CA GLN A 306 7.13 -4.68 -13.03
C GLN A 306 7.07 -6.21 -12.98
N ASN A 307 8.22 -6.88 -12.88
CA ASN A 307 8.26 -8.32 -12.77
C ASN A 307 7.64 -8.81 -11.45
N GLU A 308 8.08 -8.24 -10.32
CA GLU A 308 7.65 -8.67 -8.99
C GLU A 308 6.18 -8.33 -8.70
N PHE A 309 5.80 -7.07 -8.89
CA PHE A 309 4.41 -6.63 -8.74
C PHE A 309 3.50 -7.32 -9.77
N GLY A 310 3.97 -7.53 -11.00
CA GLY A 310 3.21 -8.23 -12.04
C GLY A 310 2.83 -9.65 -11.63
N ALA A 311 3.72 -10.39 -10.96
CA ALA A 311 3.43 -11.72 -10.44
C ALA A 311 2.42 -11.69 -9.28
N MET A 312 2.53 -10.71 -8.39
CA MET A 312 1.67 -10.57 -7.22
C MET A 312 0.27 -10.06 -7.58
N ARG A 313 0.16 -9.19 -8.59
CA ARG A 313 -1.09 -8.57 -9.02
C ARG A 313 -2.18 -9.59 -9.36
N ALA A 314 -1.82 -10.78 -9.85
CA ALA A 314 -2.80 -11.82 -10.21
C ALA A 314 -3.63 -12.35 -9.02
N PHE A 315 -3.27 -11.98 -7.78
CA PHE A 315 -3.91 -12.43 -6.55
C PHE A 315 -4.81 -11.37 -5.88
N PHE A 316 -4.81 -10.12 -6.38
CA PHE A 316 -5.53 -8.99 -5.79
C PHE A 316 -6.54 -8.41 -6.77
#